data_AF-A0A414ZR78-F1
#
_entry.id   AF-A0A414ZR78-F1
#
_cell.length_a   1.000
_cell.length_b   1.000
_cell.length_c   1.000
_cell.angle_alpha   90.00
_cell.angle_beta   90.00
_cell.angle_gamma   90.00
#
_symmetry.space_group_name_H-M   'P 1'
#
loop_
_entity.id
_entity.type
_entity.pdbx_description
1 polymer ?
#
loop_
_entity_poly.entity_id
_entity_poly.type
_entity_poly.pdbx_seq_one_letter_code
_entity_poly.pdbx_strand_id
1 'polypeptide(L)'
;MKFKWNLQPEFQRYKVDQHTYETEEGSGDYLGNVRVGNLCFDIIDWGNHLWFDLYVGGVDTGYGYGDDDYPYDYCDVASFSWNDDLTNVSDDDFKKELEKYIEEHVNVMEGYVTDFKAIPVSLIDKANEELREW
;
A
#
# COMPACT_ATOMS: atom_id res chain seq x y z
N MET A 1 9.76 -6.83 -8.53
CA MET A 1 8.46 -7.54 -8.42
C MET A 1 7.52 -7.02 -9.50
N LYS A 2 6.31 -7.58 -9.70
CA LYS A 2 5.35 -7.07 -10.71
C LYS A 2 4.23 -6.28 -10.02
N PHE A 3 4.24 -4.97 -10.20
CA PHE A 3 3.28 -4.06 -9.60
C PHE A 3 2.06 -3.82 -10.49
N LYS A 4 0.88 -3.71 -9.88
CA LYS A 4 -0.36 -3.26 -10.51
C LYS A 4 -0.90 -2.07 -9.73
N TRP A 5 -1.03 -0.94 -10.41
CA TRP A 5 -1.45 0.33 -9.82
C TRP A 5 -2.91 0.63 -10.11
N ASN A 6 -3.61 1.16 -9.12
CA ASN A 6 -4.97 1.69 -9.23
C ASN A 6 -5.09 3.00 -8.44
N LEU A 7 -4.66 4.11 -9.04
CA LEU A 7 -4.73 5.45 -8.43
C LEU A 7 -6.11 6.07 -8.65
N GLN A 8 -6.66 6.69 -7.60
CA GLN A 8 -7.94 7.38 -7.64
C GLN A 8 -7.79 8.87 -8.01
N PRO A 9 -8.87 9.56 -8.42
CA PRO A 9 -8.81 11.01 -8.70
C PRO A 9 -8.27 11.85 -7.54
N GLU A 10 -8.48 11.42 -6.30
CA GLU A 10 -8.00 12.01 -5.05
C GLU A 10 -6.47 12.16 -5.05
N PHE A 11 -5.75 11.24 -5.69
CA PHE A 11 -4.29 11.32 -5.83
C PHE A 11 -3.83 12.62 -6.50
N GLN A 12 -4.54 13.12 -7.50
CA GLN A 12 -4.16 14.37 -8.17
C GLN A 12 -4.36 15.58 -7.27
N ARG A 13 -5.34 15.55 -6.36
CA ARG A 13 -5.52 16.60 -5.35
C ARG A 13 -4.39 16.55 -4.34
N TYR A 14 -4.07 15.35 -3.83
CA TYR A 14 -2.95 15.14 -2.94
C TYR A 14 -1.64 15.71 -3.51
N LYS A 15 -1.29 15.42 -4.77
CA LYS A 15 -0.07 15.97 -5.40
C LYS A 15 -0.01 17.50 -5.39
N VAL A 16 -1.15 18.17 -5.52
CA VAL A 16 -1.23 19.63 -5.50
C VAL A 16 -1.17 20.16 -4.08
N ASP A 17 -1.82 19.51 -3.13
CA ASP A 17 -1.99 20.04 -1.78
C ASP A 17 -0.87 19.59 -0.82
N GLN A 18 -0.12 18.53 -1.15
CA GLN A 18 0.85 17.90 -0.25
C GLN A 18 1.88 18.88 0.33
N HIS A 19 2.40 19.80 -0.49
CA HIS A 19 3.39 20.78 -0.07
C HIS A 19 2.84 21.84 0.92
N THR A 20 1.53 21.89 1.11
CA THR A 20 0.86 22.81 2.04
C THR A 20 0.70 22.21 3.44
N TYR A 21 0.91 20.91 3.61
CA TYR A 21 0.85 20.27 4.92
C TYR A 21 2.09 20.61 5.75
N GLU A 22 1.87 21.28 6.89
CA GLU A 22 2.95 21.64 7.83
C GLU A 22 3.20 20.54 8.88
N THR A 23 2.31 19.55 8.99
CA THR A 23 2.30 18.49 10.00
C THR A 23 1.69 17.18 9.47
N GLU A 24 1.85 16.08 10.23
CA GLU A 24 1.20 14.77 10.01
C GLU A 24 -0.33 14.79 10.30
N GLU A 25 -1.05 15.75 9.72
CA GLU A 25 -2.52 15.84 9.75
C GLU A 25 -3.06 15.87 8.32
N GLY A 26 -2.98 14.72 7.64
CA GLY A 26 -3.62 14.53 6.33
C GLY A 26 -5.13 14.41 6.40
N SER A 27 -5.78 14.39 5.23
CA SER A 27 -7.22 14.19 5.16
C SER A 27 -7.66 12.76 5.54
N GLY A 28 -6.74 11.78 5.50
CA GLY A 28 -7.07 10.36 5.58
C GLY A 28 -7.74 9.84 4.32
N ASP A 29 -7.65 10.58 3.21
CA ASP A 29 -8.28 10.18 1.95
C ASP A 29 -7.56 8.99 1.32
N TYR A 30 -8.36 8.08 0.77
CA TYR A 30 -7.88 6.99 -0.04
C TYR A 30 -7.41 7.50 -1.40
N LEU A 31 -6.11 7.37 -1.67
CA LEU A 31 -5.48 7.82 -2.91
C LEU A 31 -5.45 6.72 -3.98
N GLY A 32 -5.69 5.47 -3.59
CA GLY A 32 -5.66 4.30 -4.46
C GLY A 32 -4.87 3.16 -3.86
N ASN A 33 -4.55 2.16 -4.68
CA ASN A 33 -3.75 1.03 -4.23
C ASN A 33 -2.68 0.62 -5.22
N VAL A 34 -1.72 -0.12 -4.69
CA VAL A 34 -0.75 -0.87 -5.47
C VAL A 34 -0.72 -2.32 -4.99
N ARG A 35 -0.77 -3.25 -5.95
CA ARG A 35 -0.76 -4.69 -5.70
C ARG A 35 0.52 -5.33 -6.23
N VAL A 36 1.00 -6.34 -5.51
CA VAL A 36 2.16 -7.15 -5.89
C VAL A 36 1.96 -8.57 -5.38
N GLY A 37 1.86 -9.54 -6.29
CA GLY A 37 1.41 -10.89 -5.95
C GLY A 37 0.08 -10.85 -5.18
N ASN A 38 0.05 -11.47 -4.01
CA ASN A 38 -1.11 -11.46 -3.11
C ASN A 38 -1.11 -10.32 -2.07
N LEU A 39 -0.21 -9.35 -2.18
CA LEU A 39 -0.21 -8.17 -1.32
C LEU A 39 -0.99 -7.02 -1.97
N CYS A 40 -1.73 -6.28 -1.16
CA CYS A 40 -2.34 -4.99 -1.53
C CYS A 40 -1.90 -3.93 -0.52
N PHE A 41 -1.44 -2.80 -1.03
CA PHE A 41 -1.09 -1.64 -0.25
C PHE A 41 -2.06 -0.52 -0.61
N ASP A 42 -3.00 -0.24 0.29
CA ASP A 42 -3.92 0.89 0.16
C ASP A 42 -3.18 2.17 0.58
N ILE A 43 -3.14 3.14 -0.31
CA ILE A 43 -2.37 4.38 -0.18
C ILE A 43 -3.29 5.46 0.37
N ILE A 44 -2.89 6.06 1.49
CA ILE A 44 -3.71 7.02 2.25
C ILE A 44 -2.93 8.32 2.42
N ASP A 45 -3.60 9.45 2.20
CA ASP A 45 -3.07 10.78 2.52
C ASP A 45 -2.94 10.96 4.04
N TRP A 46 -1.71 11.13 4.51
CA TRP A 46 -1.41 11.47 5.89
C TRP A 46 -0.55 12.74 6.01
N GLY A 47 -0.85 13.73 5.17
CA GLY A 47 -0.25 15.05 5.20
C GLY A 47 1.05 15.07 4.40
N ASN A 48 2.17 15.31 5.08
CA ASN A 48 3.50 15.23 4.46
C ASN A 48 4.02 13.77 4.33
N HIS A 49 3.22 12.77 4.65
CA HIS A 49 3.53 11.35 4.49
C HIS A 49 2.39 10.60 3.78
N LEU A 50 2.74 9.50 3.13
CA LEU A 50 1.81 8.49 2.68
C LEU A 50 1.75 7.35 3.68
N TRP A 51 0.55 6.96 4.04
CA TRP A 51 0.30 5.73 4.78
C TRP A 51 -0.08 4.61 3.83
N PHE A 52 0.32 3.39 4.18
CA PHE A 52 0.00 2.18 3.45
C PHE A 52 -0.62 1.18 4.40
N ASP A 53 -1.92 0.92 4.23
CA ASP A 53 -2.55 -0.23 4.85
C ASP A 53 -2.21 -1.48 4.04
N LEU A 54 -1.50 -2.42 4.65
CA LEU A 54 -1.03 -3.64 4.02
C LEU A 54 -1.99 -4.79 4.30
N TYR A 55 -2.50 -5.38 3.22
CA TYR A 55 -3.35 -6.56 3.24
C TYR A 55 -2.68 -7.73 2.53
N VAL A 56 -2.99 -8.93 3.00
CA VAL A 56 -2.49 -10.20 2.46
C VAL A 56 -3.63 -11.11 2.02
N GLY A 57 -3.61 -11.50 0.75
CA GLY A 57 -4.55 -12.43 0.15
C GLY A 57 -4.19 -13.90 0.39
N GLY A 58 -5.22 -14.75 0.29
CA GLY A 58 -5.08 -16.20 0.36
C GLY A 58 -4.92 -16.76 1.77
N VAL A 59 -5.25 -15.98 2.80
CA VAL A 59 -5.27 -16.41 4.19
C VAL A 59 -6.68 -16.23 4.72
N ASP A 60 -7.44 -17.33 4.86
CA ASP A 60 -8.82 -17.28 5.33
C ASP A 60 -8.88 -17.18 6.86
N THR A 61 -8.91 -15.95 7.34
CA THR A 61 -9.07 -15.65 8.76
C THR A 61 -10.52 -15.33 9.12
N GLY A 62 -11.40 -15.12 8.13
CA GLY A 62 -12.74 -14.59 8.30
C GLY A 62 -12.80 -13.06 8.43
N TYR A 63 -11.71 -12.35 8.11
CA TYR A 63 -11.66 -10.89 8.11
C TYR A 63 -12.44 -10.28 6.95
N GLY A 64 -11.97 -10.52 5.71
CA GLY A 64 -12.52 -9.95 4.50
C GLY A 64 -12.47 -10.93 3.33
N TYR A 65 -13.39 -10.72 2.39
CA TYR A 65 -13.47 -11.48 1.15
C TYR A 65 -13.61 -10.52 -0.01
N GLY A 66 -12.83 -10.77 -1.04
CA GLY A 66 -12.82 -10.02 -2.28
C GLY A 66 -13.62 -10.68 -3.39
N ASP A 67 -13.26 -10.37 -4.62
CA ASP A 67 -13.78 -11.04 -5.82
C ASP A 67 -13.66 -12.57 -5.72
N ASP A 68 -14.67 -13.28 -6.24
CA ASP A 68 -14.79 -14.75 -6.20
C ASP A 68 -14.64 -15.37 -4.79
N ASP A 69 -15.09 -14.65 -3.75
CA ASP A 69 -14.94 -15.03 -2.34
C ASP A 69 -13.47 -15.27 -1.93
N TYR A 70 -12.52 -14.59 -2.58
CA TYR A 70 -11.10 -14.76 -2.27
C TYR A 70 -10.77 -14.11 -0.92
N PRO A 71 -10.22 -14.86 0.06
CA PRO A 71 -10.00 -14.33 1.40
C PRO A 71 -8.78 -13.42 1.44
N TYR A 72 -8.86 -12.39 2.29
CA TYR A 72 -7.73 -11.55 2.65
C TYR A 72 -7.83 -11.08 4.09
N ASP A 73 -6.70 -10.64 4.65
CA ASP A 73 -6.63 -10.03 5.98
C ASP A 73 -5.71 -8.82 5.97
N TYR A 74 -5.95 -7.90 6.89
CA TYR A 74 -5.04 -6.82 7.21
C TYR A 74 -3.81 -7.38 7.96
N CYS A 75 -2.65 -6.76 7.76
CA CYS A 75 -1.39 -7.29 8.25
C CYS A 75 -0.54 -6.24 8.97
N ASP A 76 -0.40 -5.04 8.43
CA ASP A 76 0.42 -3.98 9.04
C ASP A 76 0.16 -2.61 8.40
N VAL A 77 0.74 -1.56 8.99
CA VAL A 77 0.90 -0.24 8.38
C VAL A 77 2.35 -0.05 7.94
N ALA A 78 2.55 0.50 6.75
CA ALA A 78 3.83 1.10 6.35
C ALA A 78 3.63 2.60 6.10
N SER A 79 4.70 3.40 6.22
CA SER A 79 4.64 4.84 5.98
C SER A 79 5.83 5.32 5.16
N PHE A 80 5.57 6.17 4.18
CA PHE A 80 6.59 6.78 3.33
C PHE A 80 6.54 8.31 3.44
N SER A 81 7.66 8.90 3.85
CA SER A 81 7.83 10.35 3.91
C SER A 81 8.21 10.89 2.55
N TRP A 82 7.29 11.60 1.89
CA TRP A 82 7.59 12.27 0.63
C TRP A 82 7.92 13.74 0.91
N ASN A 83 9.22 14.07 0.94
CA ASN A 83 9.67 15.41 1.33
C ASN A 83 9.81 16.42 0.18
N ASP A 84 9.71 15.95 -1.08
CA ASP A 84 9.80 16.80 -2.26
C ASP A 84 8.43 17.31 -2.71
N ASP A 85 8.39 18.50 -3.33
CA ASP A 85 7.16 19.04 -3.92
C ASP A 85 6.66 18.15 -5.07
N LEU A 86 5.53 17.50 -4.86
CA LEU A 86 4.90 16.58 -5.80
C LEU A 86 4.24 17.24 -7.02
N THR A 87 4.10 18.57 -7.04
CA THR A 87 3.36 19.30 -8.08
C THR A 87 3.93 19.03 -9.48
N ASN A 88 5.25 18.84 -9.59
CA ASN A 88 5.94 18.60 -10.86
C ASN A 88 6.43 17.15 -11.04
N VAL A 89 6.15 16.27 -10.09
CA VAL A 89 6.54 14.85 -10.17
C VAL A 89 5.59 14.14 -11.13
N SER A 90 6.13 13.39 -12.08
CA SER A 90 5.29 12.60 -12.98
C SER A 90 4.67 11.41 -12.23
N ASP A 91 3.51 10.92 -12.68
CA ASP A 91 2.90 9.75 -12.06
C ASP A 91 3.81 8.50 -12.15
N ASP A 92 4.64 8.40 -13.19
CA ASP A 92 5.59 7.29 -13.36
C ASP A 92 6.77 7.40 -12.39
N ASP A 93 7.31 8.59 -12.17
CA ASP A 93 8.37 8.81 -11.18
C ASP A 93 7.85 8.56 -9.77
N PHE A 94 6.63 9.02 -9.47
CA PHE A 94 5.94 8.75 -8.21
C PHE A 94 5.82 7.25 -7.95
N LYS A 95 5.27 6.50 -8.92
CA LYS A 95 5.12 5.05 -8.83
C LYS A 95 6.47 4.37 -8.62
N LYS A 96 7.49 4.75 -9.39
CA LYS A 96 8.81 4.13 -9.32
C LYS A 96 9.48 4.27 -7.94
N GLU A 97 9.39 5.44 -7.31
CA GLU A 97 9.93 5.64 -5.96
C GLU A 97 9.16 4.82 -4.91
N LEU A 98 7.83 4.75 -5.02
CA LEU A 98 7.03 3.91 -4.14
C LEU A 98 7.24 2.42 -4.36
N GLU A 99 7.38 1.96 -5.61
CA GLU A 99 7.74 0.58 -5.92
C GLU A 99 9.05 0.21 -5.23
N LYS A 100 10.07 1.08 -5.31
CA LYS A 100 11.35 0.86 -4.63
C LYS A 100 11.18 0.75 -3.10
N TYR A 101 10.40 1.65 -2.50
CA TYR A 101 10.10 1.58 -1.06
C TYR A 101 9.39 0.27 -0.68
N ILE A 102 8.37 -0.14 -1.45
CA ILE A 102 7.61 -1.36 -1.20
C ILE A 102 8.52 -2.59 -1.36
N GLU A 103 9.36 -2.63 -2.40
CA GLU A 103 10.33 -3.71 -2.56
C GLU A 103 11.29 -3.80 -1.37
N GLU A 104 11.82 -2.67 -0.89
CA GLU A 104 12.68 -2.65 0.30
C GLU A 104 11.93 -3.13 1.55
N HIS A 105 10.71 -2.65 1.78
CA HIS A 105 9.87 -3.03 2.91
C HIS A 105 9.58 -4.54 2.93
N VAL A 106 9.13 -5.10 1.79
CA VAL A 106 8.80 -6.52 1.64
C VAL A 106 10.03 -7.43 1.82
N ASN A 107 11.23 -6.98 1.42
CA ASN A 107 12.45 -7.78 1.50
C ASN A 107 13.13 -7.78 2.88
N VAL A 108 12.92 -6.73 3.68
CA VAL A 108 13.66 -6.53 4.95
C VAL A 108 12.87 -6.99 6.16
N MET A 109 11.55 -6.85 6.13
CA MET A 109 10.73 -7.04 7.31
C MET A 109 10.29 -8.50 7.46
N GLU A 110 10.51 -9.06 8.64
CA GLU A 110 10.15 -10.44 9.00
C GLU A 110 9.13 -10.47 10.15
N GLY A 111 8.43 -11.60 10.30
CA GLY A 111 7.59 -11.84 11.49
C GLY A 111 6.18 -11.25 11.42
N TYR A 112 5.68 -10.96 10.22
CA TYR A 112 4.32 -10.51 10.02
C TYR A 112 3.30 -11.57 10.42
N VAL A 113 2.20 -11.08 10.98
CA VAL A 113 1.02 -11.88 11.27
C VAL A 113 -0.20 -11.16 10.73
N THR A 114 -1.19 -11.91 10.28
CA THR A 114 -2.51 -11.34 10.01
C THR A 114 -3.10 -10.75 11.28
N ASP A 115 -3.81 -9.63 11.19
CA ASP A 115 -4.43 -8.99 12.35
C ASP A 115 -5.50 -9.89 12.96
N PHE A 116 -6.34 -10.49 12.11
CA PHE A 116 -7.25 -11.52 12.58
C PHE A 116 -6.52 -12.86 12.76
N LYS A 117 -6.67 -13.45 13.95
CA LYS A 117 -6.13 -14.77 14.34
C LYS A 117 -4.60 -14.89 14.37
N ALA A 118 -3.83 -13.82 14.12
CA ALA A 118 -2.37 -13.80 14.26
C ALA A 118 -1.67 -14.93 13.47
N ILE A 119 -2.08 -15.16 12.21
CA ILE A 119 -1.48 -16.20 11.37
C ILE A 119 -0.17 -15.67 10.77
N PRO A 120 0.98 -16.33 10.98
CA PRO A 120 2.24 -15.90 10.40
C PRO A 120 2.23 -15.90 8.88
N VAL A 121 2.75 -14.84 8.28
CA VAL A 121 2.86 -14.68 6.82
C VAL A 121 4.26 -14.18 6.43
N SER A 122 4.69 -14.59 5.24
CA SER A 122 5.93 -14.13 4.61
C SER A 122 5.57 -13.17 3.48
N LEU A 123 5.88 -11.88 3.65
CA LEU A 123 5.55 -10.87 2.63
C LEU A 123 6.27 -11.16 1.32
N ILE A 124 7.53 -11.60 1.37
CA ILE A 124 8.30 -11.92 0.16
C ILE A 124 7.70 -13.11 -0.60
N ASP A 125 7.22 -14.14 0.10
CA ASP A 125 6.56 -15.26 -0.56
C ASP A 125 5.25 -14.80 -1.20
N LYS A 126 4.45 -14.01 -0.46
CA LYS A 126 3.18 -13.44 -0.95
C LYS A 126 3.35 -12.50 -2.14
N ALA A 127 4.41 -11.70 -2.17
CA ALA A 127 4.73 -10.81 -3.27
C ALA A 127 5.16 -11.55 -4.55
N ASN A 128 5.68 -12.78 -4.41
CA ASN A 128 6.10 -13.63 -5.52
C ASN A 128 5.01 -14.59 -6.03
N GLU A 129 3.86 -14.65 -5.36
CA GLU A 129 2.69 -15.39 -5.83
C GLU A 129 2.06 -14.72 -7.08
N GLU A 130 1.20 -15.45 -7.77
CA GLU A 130 0.43 -14.88 -8.88
C GLU A 130 -0.45 -13.73 -8.37
N LEU A 131 -0.46 -12.61 -9.08
CA LEU A 131 -1.29 -11.46 -8.72
C LEU A 131 -2.77 -11.84 -8.83
N ARG A 132 -3.46 -11.84 -7.69
CA ARG A 132 -4.91 -12.03 -7.62
C ARG A 132 -5.57 -10.74 -7.18
N GLU A 133 -6.56 -10.33 -7.96
CA GLU A 133 -7.47 -9.30 -7.53
C GLU A 133 -8.50 -9.94 -6.61
N TRP A 134 -8.80 -9.19 -5.56
CA TRP A 134 -9.71 -9.50 -4.48
C TRP A 134 -10.27 -8.16 -4.02
#